data_AF-A0A1H0YQA8-F1
#
_entry.id   AF-A0A1H0YQA8-F1
#
_cell.length_a   1.000
_cell.length_b   1.000
_cell.length_c   1.000
_cell.angle_alpha   90.00
_cell.angle_beta   90.00
_cell.angle_gamma   90.00
#
_symmetry.space_group_name_H-M   'P 1'
#
loop_
_entity.id
_entity.type
_entity.pdbx_description
1 polymer ?
#
loop_
_entity_poly.entity_id
_entity_poly.type
_entity_poly.pdbx_seq_one_letter_code
_entity_poly.pdbx_strand_id
1 'polypeptide(L)'
;MTRPDENTNMPEGDLNTPVEAGVIAKLKAHRAAKQGSAHFTLPETGVFVVYPEFRRHGDWTRSLRIAKNKIGKAQILYLCKIATFDGEKLTEADFAAYIPMNDANELLGEVFGGGDDLDEDDEGNGKTTTA
;
A
#
# COMPACT_ATOMS: atom_id res chain seq x y z
N MET A 1 31.92 -57.53 33.17
CA MET A 1 32.75 -56.32 33.28
C MET A 1 32.49 -55.45 32.06
N THR A 2 32.13 -54.17 32.26
CA THR A 2 32.16 -53.05 31.27
C THR A 2 31.12 -53.15 30.13
N ARG A 3 29.91 -52.57 30.20
CA ARG A 3 29.39 -51.18 30.24
C ARG A 3 28.69 -50.85 28.90
N PRO A 4 27.52 -50.18 28.91
CA PRO A 4 26.68 -49.95 27.75
C PRO A 4 27.04 -48.61 27.08
N ASP A 5 27.13 -48.57 25.75
CA ASP A 5 27.18 -47.30 25.02
C ASP A 5 25.92 -47.18 24.16
N GLU A 6 24.98 -46.49 24.78
CA GLU A 6 23.77 -45.88 24.30
C GLU A 6 24.06 -45.04 23.04
N ASN A 7 23.67 -45.53 21.87
CA ASN A 7 23.69 -44.71 20.65
C ASN A 7 22.45 -43.82 20.63
N THR A 8 22.51 -42.78 21.45
CA THR A 8 21.60 -41.64 21.47
C THR A 8 21.74 -40.90 20.14
N ASN A 9 20.87 -41.24 19.19
CA ASN A 9 20.71 -40.52 17.93
C ASN A 9 19.95 -39.21 18.21
N MET A 10 20.64 -38.22 18.78
CA MET A 10 20.17 -36.83 18.77
C MET A 10 20.18 -36.33 17.32
N PRO A 11 19.07 -35.76 16.81
CA PRO A 11 19.17 -34.90 15.66
C PRO A 11 19.90 -33.63 16.09
N GLU A 12 21.18 -33.53 15.74
CA GLU A 12 21.92 -32.27 15.77
C GLU A 12 21.16 -31.28 14.88
N GLY A 13 20.68 -30.21 15.50
CA GLY A 13 20.10 -29.09 14.80
C GLY A 13 21.15 -28.42 13.93
N ASP A 14 20.76 -28.07 12.72
CA ASP A 14 21.16 -26.80 12.17
C ASP A 14 19.88 -26.10 11.72
N LEU A 15 19.37 -25.25 12.62
CA LEU A 15 18.39 -24.22 12.34
C LEU A 15 19.03 -23.19 11.41
N ASN A 16 19.39 -23.60 10.20
CA ASN A 16 19.76 -22.68 9.13
C ASN A 16 18.49 -22.19 8.45
N THR A 17 17.64 -21.51 9.21
CA THR A 17 16.76 -20.51 8.60
C THR A 17 17.71 -19.42 8.14
N PRO A 18 17.93 -19.25 6.82
CA PRO A 18 18.83 -18.21 6.36
C PRO A 18 18.27 -16.91 6.88
N VAL A 19 19.11 -16.20 7.63
CA VAL A 19 18.81 -14.88 8.17
C VAL A 19 18.14 -14.09 7.05
N GLU A 20 16.86 -13.78 7.21
CA GLU A 20 16.09 -12.87 6.37
C GLU A 20 16.62 -11.42 6.58
N ALA A 21 17.94 -11.21 6.57
CA ALA A 21 18.63 -9.94 6.70
C ALA A 21 18.76 -9.25 5.34
N GLY A 22 17.66 -9.19 4.60
CA GLY A 22 17.55 -8.43 3.36
C GLY A 22 16.53 -7.32 3.50
N VAL A 23 16.78 -6.17 2.87
CA VAL A 23 15.77 -5.08 2.73
C VAL A 23 14.43 -5.64 2.23
N ILE A 24 14.47 -6.64 1.34
CA ILE A 24 13.29 -7.33 0.82
C ILE A 24 12.46 -8.00 1.92
N ALA A 25 13.09 -8.64 2.91
CA ALA A 25 12.37 -9.27 4.02
C ALA A 25 11.73 -8.22 4.94
N LYS A 26 12.44 -7.12 5.21
CA LYS A 26 11.87 -5.96 5.94
C LYS A 26 10.65 -5.38 5.21
N LEU A 27 10.73 -5.23 3.89
CA LEU A 27 9.62 -4.75 3.05
C LEU A 27 8.45 -5.75 3.02
N LYS A 28 8.72 -7.06 2.98
CA LYS A 28 7.69 -8.11 3.07
C LYS A 28 7.01 -8.11 4.45
N ALA A 29 7.78 -7.98 5.53
CA ALA A 29 7.27 -7.90 6.89
C ALA A 29 6.41 -6.64 7.09
N HIS A 30 6.85 -5.48 6.61
CA HIS A 30 6.06 -4.25 6.66
C HIS A 30 4.77 -4.38 5.82
N ARG A 31 4.87 -4.95 4.62
CA ARG A 31 3.68 -5.26 3.80
C ARG A 31 2.72 -6.18 4.57
N ALA A 32 3.23 -7.23 5.21
CA ALA A 32 2.44 -8.18 6.00
C ALA A 32 1.77 -7.52 7.22
N ALA A 33 2.50 -6.66 7.93
CA ALA A 33 1.98 -5.92 9.08
C ALA A 33 0.89 -4.90 8.69
N LYS A 34 0.94 -4.35 7.48
CA LYS A 34 -0.09 -3.45 6.92
C LYS A 34 -1.05 -4.15 5.96
N GLN A 35 -1.17 -5.49 6.05
CA GLN A 35 -2.26 -6.20 5.39
C GLN A 35 -3.55 -5.90 6.17
N GLY A 36 -4.27 -4.90 5.71
CA GLY A 36 -5.50 -4.44 6.33
C GLY A 36 -6.34 -3.63 5.35
N SER A 37 -7.56 -3.37 5.77
CA SER A 37 -8.49 -2.48 5.09
C SER A 37 -8.79 -1.31 6.01
N ALA A 38 -8.46 -0.11 5.54
CA ALA A 38 -8.95 1.12 6.14
C ALA A 38 -10.38 1.37 5.64
N HIS A 39 -11.14 2.07 6.46
CA HIS A 39 -12.50 2.45 6.17
C HIS A 39 -12.68 3.94 6.44
N PHE A 40 -13.42 4.59 5.56
CA PHE A 40 -13.73 6.00 5.64
C PHE A 40 -15.17 6.21 5.20
N THR A 41 -15.94 6.95 5.99
CA THR A 41 -17.32 7.31 5.63
C THR A 41 -17.31 8.71 5.05
N LEU A 42 -17.88 8.86 3.85
CA LEU A 42 -18.02 10.16 3.22
C LEU A 42 -18.94 11.06 4.07
N PRO A 43 -18.50 12.28 4.46
CA PRO A 43 -19.25 13.12 5.39
C PRO A 43 -20.59 13.65 4.84
N GLU A 44 -20.70 13.88 3.53
CA GLU A 44 -21.90 14.42 2.90
C GLU A 44 -22.85 13.32 2.43
N THR A 45 -22.34 12.34 1.69
CA THR A 45 -23.16 11.25 1.13
C THR A 45 -23.38 10.08 2.08
N GLY A 46 -22.58 9.94 3.14
CA GLY A 46 -22.66 8.84 4.10
C GLY A 46 -22.18 7.49 3.56
N VAL A 47 -21.66 7.44 2.32
CA VAL A 47 -21.19 6.21 1.66
C VAL A 47 -19.97 5.65 2.40
N PHE A 48 -19.96 4.34 2.64
CA PHE A 48 -18.86 3.67 3.31
C PHE A 48 -17.78 3.24 2.32
N VAL A 49 -16.61 3.85 2.40
CA VAL A 49 -15.47 3.56 1.52
C VAL A 49 -14.49 2.65 2.23
N VAL A 50 -14.15 1.53 1.59
CA VAL A 50 -13.15 0.57 2.09
C VAL A 50 -11.98 0.52 1.12
N TYR A 51 -10.76 0.72 1.60
CA TYR A 51 -9.54 0.67 0.79
C TYR A 51 -8.40 -0.04 1.53
N PRO A 52 -7.43 -0.65 0.82
CA PRO A 52 -6.31 -1.32 1.47
C PRO A 52 -5.38 -0.31 2.16
N GLU A 53 -4.96 -0.61 3.40
CA GLU A 53 -3.95 0.18 4.12
C GLU A 53 -2.60 0.13 3.41
N PHE A 54 -2.21 -1.07 2.94
CA PHE A 54 -1.03 -1.22 2.10
C PHE A 54 -1.33 -0.92 0.64
N ARG A 55 -0.92 0.27 0.21
CA ARG A 55 -1.02 0.74 -1.16
C ARG A 55 0.18 0.32 -1.99
N ARG A 56 -0.04 -0.52 -3.01
CA ARG A 56 1.02 -0.96 -3.93
C ARG A 56 1.43 0.18 -4.86
N HIS A 57 2.71 0.53 -4.86
CA HIS A 57 3.26 1.56 -5.77
C HIS A 57 3.00 1.27 -7.26
N GLY A 58 3.06 -0.01 -7.68
CA GLY A 58 2.81 -0.37 -9.07
C GLY A 58 1.39 -0.05 -9.56
N ASP A 59 0.40 -0.07 -8.66
CA ASP A 59 -0.97 0.31 -9.00
C ASP A 59 -1.09 1.83 -9.21
N TRP A 60 -0.35 2.62 -8.43
CA TRP A 60 -0.24 4.07 -8.57
C TRP A 60 0.43 4.46 -9.89
N THR A 61 1.58 3.84 -10.22
CA THR A 61 2.27 4.08 -11.50
C THR A 61 1.40 3.77 -12.71
N ARG A 62 0.55 2.73 -12.62
CA ARG A 62 -0.41 2.41 -13.69
C ARG A 62 -1.47 3.51 -13.83
N SER A 63 -2.03 4.00 -12.73
CA SER A 63 -3.00 5.09 -12.75
C SER A 63 -2.42 6.39 -13.28
N LEU A 64 -1.20 6.75 -12.88
CA LEU A 64 -0.46 7.92 -13.43
C LEU A 64 -0.30 7.84 -14.95
N ARG A 65 0.07 6.66 -15.46
CA ARG A 65 0.23 6.44 -16.90
C ARG A 65 -1.08 6.63 -17.66
N ILE A 66 -2.18 6.08 -17.15
CA ILE A 66 -3.52 6.24 -17.76
C ILE A 66 -3.96 7.70 -17.72
N ALA A 67 -3.67 8.40 -16.63
CA ALA A 67 -3.99 9.81 -16.45
C ALA A 67 -3.12 10.77 -17.26
N LYS A 68 -2.12 10.28 -18.01
CA LYS A 68 -1.13 11.10 -18.73
C LYS A 68 -0.46 12.13 -17.82
N ASN A 69 -0.02 11.69 -16.63
CA ASN A 69 0.62 12.52 -15.60
C ASN A 69 -0.26 13.64 -15.00
N LYS A 70 -1.59 13.62 -15.21
CA LYS A 70 -2.52 14.50 -14.50
C LYS A 70 -2.82 13.94 -13.11
N ILE A 71 -2.23 14.53 -12.07
CA ILE A 71 -2.27 14.00 -10.69
C ILE A 71 -3.70 13.81 -10.17
N GLY A 72 -4.57 14.82 -10.26
CA GLY A 72 -5.96 14.70 -9.78
C GLY A 72 -6.72 13.55 -10.44
N LYS A 73 -6.59 13.39 -11.77
CA LYS A 73 -7.18 12.26 -12.50
C LYS A 73 -6.54 10.92 -12.11
N ALA A 74 -5.24 10.89 -11.87
CA ALA A 74 -4.54 9.68 -11.41
C ALA A 74 -5.01 9.25 -10.02
N GLN A 75 -5.24 10.20 -9.11
CA GLN A 75 -5.77 9.95 -7.77
C GLN A 75 -7.16 9.32 -7.84
N ILE A 76 -8.09 9.92 -8.62
CA ILE A 76 -9.45 9.38 -8.81
C ILE A 76 -9.40 7.96 -9.41
N LEU A 77 -8.60 7.76 -10.47
CA LEU A 77 -8.46 6.46 -11.12
C LEU A 77 -7.85 5.40 -10.18
N TYR A 78 -6.86 5.79 -9.38
CA TYR A 78 -6.26 4.92 -8.38
C TYR A 78 -7.27 4.52 -7.31
N LEU A 79 -8.01 5.50 -6.78
CA LEU A 79 -9.02 5.32 -5.77
C LEU A 79 -10.15 4.40 -6.24
N CYS A 80 -10.73 4.65 -7.42
CA CYS A 80 -11.74 3.78 -8.04
C CYS A 80 -11.23 2.34 -8.22
N LYS A 81 -9.92 2.18 -8.47
CA LYS A 81 -9.30 0.86 -8.61
C LYS A 81 -9.12 0.13 -7.27
N ILE A 82 -8.67 0.82 -6.23
CA ILE A 82 -8.32 0.17 -4.95
C ILE A 82 -9.45 0.12 -3.94
N ALA A 83 -10.36 1.09 -3.96
CA ALA A 83 -11.42 1.26 -2.98
C ALA A 83 -12.75 0.65 -3.46
N THR A 84 -13.63 0.33 -2.52
CA THR A 84 -15.03 -0.02 -2.77
C THR A 84 -15.93 0.93 -1.98
N PHE A 85 -17.04 1.34 -2.57
CA PHE A 85 -18.04 2.27 -2.04
C PHE A 85 -19.29 1.46 -1.73
N ASP A 86 -19.63 1.27 -0.46
CA ASP A 86 -20.68 0.35 0.02
C ASP A 86 -20.56 -1.09 -0.54
N GLY A 87 -19.32 -1.52 -0.79
CA GLY A 87 -19.02 -2.83 -1.39
C GLY A 87 -18.99 -2.84 -2.93
N GLU A 88 -19.34 -1.73 -3.58
CA GLU A 88 -19.33 -1.60 -5.04
C GLU A 88 -18.07 -0.90 -5.57
N LYS A 89 -17.73 -1.15 -6.84
CA LYS A 89 -16.65 -0.47 -7.54
C LYS A 89 -17.23 0.64 -8.41
N LEU A 90 -16.83 1.89 -8.14
CA LEU A 90 -17.18 3.02 -9.00
C LEU A 90 -16.21 3.15 -10.18
N THR A 91 -16.72 3.62 -11.32
CA THR A 91 -15.87 4.06 -12.43
C THR A 91 -15.45 5.53 -12.26
N GLU A 92 -14.48 6.00 -13.05
CA GLU A 92 -14.12 7.43 -13.09
C GLU A 92 -15.34 8.32 -13.41
N ALA A 93 -16.23 7.84 -14.29
CA ALA A 93 -17.43 8.59 -14.67
C ALA A 93 -18.44 8.69 -13.54
N ASP A 94 -18.65 7.59 -12.80
CA ASP A 94 -19.57 7.58 -11.66
C ASP A 94 -19.04 8.43 -10.51
N PHE A 95 -17.74 8.34 -10.24
CA PHE A 95 -17.07 9.19 -9.26
C PHE A 95 -17.28 10.67 -9.59
N ALA A 96 -17.04 11.07 -10.83
CA ALA A 96 -17.20 12.46 -11.26
C ALA A 96 -18.68 12.93 -11.33
N ALA A 97 -19.62 12.01 -11.53
CA ALA A 97 -21.04 12.33 -11.67
C ALA A 97 -21.78 12.40 -10.33
N TYR A 98 -21.42 11.55 -9.37
CA TYR A 98 -22.23 11.33 -8.16
C TYR A 98 -21.54 11.69 -6.85
N ILE A 99 -20.21 11.78 -6.80
CA ILE A 99 -19.50 12.16 -5.57
C ILE A 99 -19.37 13.69 -5.53
N PRO A 100 -19.95 14.37 -4.52
CA PRO A 100 -19.77 15.81 -4.34
C PRO A 100 -18.30 16.18 -4.19
N MET A 101 -17.95 17.39 -4.63
CA MET A 101 -16.57 17.88 -4.57
C MET A 101 -15.99 17.84 -3.15
N ASN A 102 -16.81 18.12 -2.13
CA ASN A 102 -16.36 18.11 -0.74
C ASN A 102 -15.97 16.69 -0.29
N ASP A 103 -16.85 15.72 -0.49
CA ASP A 103 -16.57 14.30 -0.21
C ASP A 103 -15.36 13.78 -0.99
N ALA A 104 -15.21 14.19 -2.25
CA ALA A 104 -14.05 13.83 -3.06
C ALA A 104 -12.74 14.38 -2.44
N ASN A 105 -12.74 15.63 -2.00
CA ASN A 105 -11.56 16.25 -1.38
C ASN A 105 -11.20 15.59 -0.04
N GLU A 106 -12.19 15.34 0.81
CA GLU A 106 -12.01 14.67 2.10
C GLU A 106 -11.46 13.25 1.93
N LEU A 107 -12.06 12.46 1.04
CA LEU A 107 -11.59 11.11 0.75
C LEU A 107 -10.18 11.11 0.13
N LEU A 108 -9.89 12.05 -0.76
CA LEU A 108 -8.56 12.20 -1.33
C LEU A 108 -7.53 12.61 -0.26
N GLY A 109 -7.89 13.51 0.65
CA GLY A 109 -7.06 13.89 1.79
C GLY A 109 -6.81 12.70 2.72
N GLU A 110 -7.83 11.94 3.06
CA GLU A 110 -7.67 10.74 3.90
C GLU A 110 -6.77 9.69 3.23
N VAL A 111 -6.98 9.41 1.93
CA VAL A 111 -6.27 8.34 1.24
C VAL A 111 -4.85 8.74 0.86
N PHE A 112 -4.61 9.99 0.44
CA PHE A 112 -3.31 10.44 -0.04
C PHE A 112 -2.53 11.29 0.96
N GLY A 113 -3.13 11.68 2.09
CA GLY A 113 -2.56 12.60 3.07
C GLY A 113 -2.99 14.04 2.78
N GLY A 114 -4.02 14.50 3.49
CA GLY A 114 -4.52 15.88 3.50
C GLY A 114 -3.98 16.65 4.71
N GLY A 115 -2.77 16.31 5.16
CA GLY A 115 -2.03 17.06 6.16
C GLY A 115 -1.13 18.07 5.47
N ASP A 116 -1.08 19.26 6.04
CA ASP A 116 -0.34 20.48 5.67
C ASP A 116 1.20 20.32 5.63
N ASP A 117 1.70 19.13 5.29
CA ASP A 117 3.11 18.81 5.05
C ASP A 117 3.27 18.39 3.57
N LEU A 118 2.95 19.30 2.65
CA LEU A 118 3.75 19.42 1.42
C LEU A 118 5.08 20.07 1.80
N ASP A 119 5.80 19.48 2.75
CA ASP A 119 7.21 19.75 2.91
C ASP A 119 7.86 19.29 1.59
N GLU A 120 8.41 20.28 0.92
CA GLU A 120 9.33 20.15 -0.19
C GLU A 120 10.46 19.18 0.18
N ASP A 121 10.36 17.91 -0.24
CA ASP A 121 11.50 17.14 -0.75
C ASP A 121 11.05 15.72 -1.14
N ASP A 122 11.17 15.39 -2.42
CA ASP A 122 12.39 14.70 -2.86
C ASP A 122 12.30 14.40 -4.35
N GLU A 123 13.36 14.81 -5.02
CA GLU A 123 13.54 14.84 -6.46
C GLU A 123 13.46 13.44 -7.07
N GLY A 124 12.35 13.19 -7.75
CA GLY A 124 12.35 12.30 -8.90
C GLY A 124 13.17 12.88 -10.06
N ASN A 125 14.50 12.92 -9.96
CA ASN A 125 15.34 13.00 -11.15
C ASN A 125 16.70 12.33 -10.95
N GLY A 126 16.88 11.17 -11.60
CA GLY A 126 18.18 10.56 -11.75
C GLY A 126 19.15 11.50 -12.47
N LYS A 127 20.16 11.97 -11.75
CA LYS A 127 21.45 12.35 -12.34
C LYS A 127 22.55 11.54 -11.69
N THR A 128 22.90 10.45 -12.38
CA THR A 128 24.24 9.89 -12.34
C THR A 128 25.22 11.02 -12.68
N THR A 129 26.05 11.42 -11.74
CA THR A 129 27.35 12.03 -12.05
C THR A 129 28.34 11.45 -11.07
N THR A 130 28.99 10.38 -11.52
CA THR A 130 30.17 9.80 -10.90
C THR A 130 31.38 10.64 -11.31
N ALA A 131 32.15 11.04 -10.30
CA ALA A 131 33.58 11.41 -10.29
C ALA A 131 34.09 12.44 -11.32
#